data_AF-A0A353XXK3-F1
#
_entry.id   AF-A0A353XXK3-F1
#
_cell.length_a   1.000
_cell.length_b   1.000
_cell.length_c   1.000
_cell.angle_alpha   90.00
_cell.angle_beta   90.00
_cell.angle_gamma   90.00
#
_symmetry.space_group_name_H-M   'P 1'
#
loop_
_entity.id
_entity.type
_entity.pdbx_description
1 polymer ?
#
loop_
_entity_poly.entity_id
_entity_poly.type
_entity_poly.pdbx_seq_one_letter_code
_entity_poly.pdbx_strand_id
1 'polypeptide(L)'
;MLIFEQSQSGRRATAQAPGSAASLESIPESLRREQPAVLPEVSEMQTVRHYTRLSQKNFSIDTHFYPLGSCTMKYNPRGCNTLAMLPGFAARHPYAPESHSQGFMACMYELQEILKEVTGMREVSLTPAAGAQGEFTGIAMIKAYHDA
;
A
#
# COMPACT_ATOMS: atom_id res chain seq x y z
N MET A 1 2.30 -24.95 -6.16
CA MET A 1 2.04 -24.52 -7.53
C MET A 1 2.12 -23.00 -7.58
N LEU A 2 3.16 -22.49 -8.24
CA LEU A 2 3.39 -21.07 -8.48
C LEU A 2 2.46 -20.58 -9.60
N ILE A 3 2.26 -19.26 -9.68
CA ILE A 3 1.46 -18.67 -10.78
C ILE A 3 2.12 -18.86 -12.15
N PHE A 4 3.46 -18.90 -12.19
CA PHE A 4 4.26 -19.13 -13.40
C PHE A 4 4.05 -20.51 -14.02
N GLU A 5 3.77 -21.54 -13.20
CA GLU A 5 3.49 -22.90 -13.67
C GLU A 5 2.13 -23.01 -14.37
N GLN A 6 1.26 -22.00 -14.20
CA GLN A 6 -0.04 -21.90 -14.88
C GLN A 6 -0.01 -21.01 -16.12
N SER A 7 1.16 -20.41 -16.40
CA SER A 7 1.39 -19.48 -17.49
C SER A 7 1.24 -20.17 -18.85
N GLN A 8 0.65 -19.47 -19.81
CA GLN A 8 0.65 -19.88 -21.22
C GLN A 8 0.92 -18.68 -22.11
N SER A 9 1.87 -18.83 -23.03
CA SER A 9 2.26 -17.78 -23.97
C SER A 9 1.06 -17.14 -24.67
N GLY A 10 1.02 -15.80 -24.66
CA GLY A 10 -0.02 -14.97 -25.25
C GLY A 10 -1.27 -14.78 -24.39
N ARG A 11 -1.39 -15.45 -23.24
CA ARG A 11 -2.58 -15.35 -22.40
C ARG A 11 -2.56 -14.07 -21.55
N ARG A 12 -3.66 -13.32 -21.58
CA ARG A 12 -3.84 -12.07 -20.83
C ARG A 12 -5.26 -11.91 -20.29
N ALA A 13 -5.40 -11.13 -19.22
CA ALA A 13 -6.68 -10.59 -18.78
C ALA A 13 -7.06 -9.38 -19.65
N THR A 14 -7.84 -9.59 -20.71
CA THR A 14 -8.17 -8.53 -21.69
C THR A 14 -9.01 -7.39 -21.12
N ALA A 15 -9.88 -7.66 -20.13
CA ALA A 15 -10.78 -6.67 -19.54
C ALA A 15 -10.06 -5.50 -18.86
N GLN A 16 -8.85 -5.74 -18.32
CA GLN A 16 -8.04 -4.74 -17.62
C GLN A 16 -6.83 -4.29 -18.45
N ALA A 17 -6.62 -4.89 -19.61
CA ALA A 17 -5.49 -4.57 -20.45
C ALA A 17 -5.81 -3.39 -21.38
N PRO A 18 -4.83 -2.52 -21.68
CA PRO A 18 -5.01 -1.48 -22.69
C PRO A 18 -5.55 -2.07 -24.01
N GLY A 19 -6.50 -1.35 -24.61
CA GLY A 19 -7.17 -1.76 -25.85
C GLY A 19 -6.22 -1.78 -27.05
N SER A 20 -5.16 -0.98 -27.03
CA SER A 20 -4.10 -0.94 -28.04
C SER A 20 -2.73 -1.03 -27.39
N ALA A 21 -1.75 -1.52 -28.16
CA ALA A 21 -0.35 -1.43 -27.76
C ALA A 21 0.11 0.04 -27.82
N ALA A 22 0.93 0.45 -26.86
CA ALA A 22 1.57 1.76 -26.90
C ALA A 22 2.59 1.80 -28.04
N SER A 23 2.66 2.93 -28.75
CA SER A 23 3.71 3.16 -29.75
C SER A 23 5.07 3.29 -29.05
N LEU A 24 6.09 2.68 -29.64
CA LEU A 24 7.49 2.78 -29.19
C LEU A 24 8.28 3.86 -29.95
N GLU A 25 7.67 4.51 -30.94
CA GLU A 25 8.35 5.46 -31.85
C GLU A 25 9.04 6.61 -31.11
N SER A 26 8.42 7.10 -30.02
CA SER A 26 8.96 8.18 -29.19
C SER A 26 10.08 7.75 -28.24
N ILE A 27 10.33 6.44 -28.12
CA ILE A 27 11.36 5.89 -27.23
C ILE A 27 12.59 5.54 -28.09
N PRO A 28 13.76 6.15 -27.85
CA PRO A 28 15.01 5.78 -28.53
C PRO A 28 15.29 4.28 -28.41
N GLU A 29 15.75 3.65 -29.50
CA GLU A 29 15.98 2.21 -29.55
C GLU A 29 16.91 1.70 -28.44
N SER A 30 17.95 2.48 -28.11
CA SER A 30 18.89 2.18 -27.03
C SER A 30 18.28 2.16 -25.63
N LEU A 31 17.05 2.67 -25.47
CA LEU A 31 16.29 2.66 -24.21
C LEU A 31 15.13 1.66 -24.22
N ARG A 32 14.88 0.99 -25.36
CA ARG A 32 13.82 0.00 -25.47
C ARG A 32 14.27 -1.30 -24.80
N ARG A 33 13.36 -1.92 -24.08
CA ARG A 33 13.59 -3.21 -23.45
C ARG A 33 13.69 -4.30 -24.53
N GLU A 34 14.81 -5.00 -24.61
CA GLU A 34 15.06 -6.04 -25.62
C GLU A 34 14.30 -7.36 -25.33
N GLN A 35 14.14 -7.69 -24.05
CA GLN A 35 13.47 -8.92 -23.62
C GLN A 35 12.22 -8.61 -22.80
N PRO A 36 11.09 -9.30 -23.00
CA PRO A 36 9.90 -9.11 -22.17
C PRO A 36 10.16 -9.27 -20.67
N ALA A 37 9.30 -8.68 -19.85
CA ALA A 37 9.28 -8.96 -18.42
C ALA A 37 8.87 -10.40 -18.16
N VAL A 38 9.53 -11.07 -17.22
CA VAL A 38 9.15 -12.40 -16.77
C VAL A 38 7.90 -12.29 -15.88
N LEU A 39 6.75 -12.11 -16.53
CA LEU A 39 5.44 -12.03 -15.90
C LEU A 39 4.62 -13.28 -16.26
N PRO A 40 3.75 -13.76 -15.36
CA PRO A 40 2.88 -14.88 -15.68
C PRO A 40 1.80 -14.45 -16.68
N GLU A 41 1.58 -15.29 -17.68
CA GLU A 41 0.57 -15.10 -18.72
C GLU A 41 -0.66 -15.95 -18.39
N VAL A 42 -1.59 -15.36 -17.63
CA VAL A 42 -2.78 -16.03 -17.08
C VAL A 42 -4.04 -15.21 -17.35
N SER A 43 -5.19 -15.88 -17.41
CA SER A 43 -6.48 -15.19 -17.53
C SER A 43 -6.91 -14.61 -16.19
N GLU A 44 -7.85 -13.67 -16.20
CA GLU A 44 -8.41 -13.08 -14.99
C GLU A 44 -8.93 -14.14 -14.00
N MET A 45 -9.67 -15.14 -14.52
CA MET A 45 -10.19 -16.24 -13.70
C MET A 45 -9.08 -17.11 -13.10
N GLN A 46 -7.96 -17.30 -13.80
CA GLN A 46 -6.81 -18.01 -13.24
C GLN A 46 -6.15 -17.19 -12.13
N THR A 47 -5.99 -15.88 -12.32
CA THR A 47 -5.48 -14.96 -11.29
C THR A 47 -6.35 -15.01 -10.03
N VAL A 48 -7.67 -14.88 -10.19
CA VAL A 48 -8.64 -14.96 -9.08
C VAL A 48 -8.52 -16.30 -8.38
N ARG A 49 -8.58 -17.42 -9.11
CA ARG A 49 -8.45 -18.77 -8.53
C ARG A 49 -7.12 -18.97 -7.82
N HIS A 50 -6.03 -18.44 -8.36
CA HIS A 50 -4.70 -18.56 -7.77
C HIS A 50 -4.66 -17.88 -6.40
N TYR A 51 -5.02 -16.59 -6.32
CA TYR A 51 -4.95 -15.84 -5.07
C TYR A 51 -6.02 -16.25 -4.05
N THR A 52 -7.22 -16.68 -4.46
CA THR A 52 -8.21 -17.27 -3.55
C THR A 52 -7.71 -18.59 -2.94
N ARG A 53 -7.08 -19.46 -3.73
CA ARG A 53 -6.47 -20.69 -3.19
C ARG A 53 -5.28 -20.40 -2.29
N LEU A 54 -4.50 -19.35 -2.59
CA LEU A 54 -3.39 -18.93 -1.75
C LEU A 54 -3.88 -18.37 -0.41
N SER A 55 -4.96 -17.57 -0.42
CA SER A 55 -5.53 -17.04 0.82
C SER A 55 -6.07 -18.14 1.74
N GLN A 56 -6.65 -19.20 1.19
CA GLN A 56 -7.10 -20.38 1.94
C GLN A 56 -5.96 -21.20 2.58
N LYS A 57 -4.71 -20.98 2.17
CA LYS A 57 -3.53 -21.61 2.77
C LYS A 57 -2.89 -20.77 3.87
N ASN A 58 -3.37 -19.54 4.07
CA ASN A 58 -2.82 -18.64 5.08
C ASN A 58 -3.51 -18.86 6.42
N PHE A 59 -2.72 -18.95 7.49
CA PHE A 59 -3.21 -18.78 8.85
C PHE A 59 -3.35 -17.27 9.10
N SER A 60 -4.55 -16.79 9.42
CA SER A 60 -4.85 -15.36 9.57
C SER A 60 -5.71 -15.06 10.79
N ILE A 61 -5.65 -13.81 11.27
CA ILE A 61 -6.43 -13.32 12.41
C ILE A 61 -7.95 -13.39 12.17
N ASP A 62 -8.37 -13.32 10.92
CA ASP A 62 -9.79 -13.38 10.54
C ASP A 62 -10.38 -14.78 10.74
N THR A 63 -9.54 -15.81 10.76
CA THR A 63 -9.95 -17.21 10.78
C THR A 63 -9.49 -17.96 12.03
N HIS A 64 -8.51 -17.43 12.76
CA HIS A 64 -7.89 -18.10 13.90
C HIS A 64 -7.54 -17.12 15.03
N PHE A 65 -7.43 -17.67 16.24
CA PHE A 65 -6.80 -16.96 17.33
C PHE A 65 -5.29 -16.83 17.08
N TYR A 66 -4.76 -15.60 17.22
CA TYR A 66 -3.42 -15.24 16.75
C TYR A 66 -2.55 -14.59 17.86
N PRO A 67 -2.12 -15.33 18.89
CA PRO A 67 -1.50 -14.76 20.10
C PRO A 67 0.00 -14.43 19.95
N LEU A 68 0.33 -13.53 19.03
CA LEU A 68 1.70 -13.04 18.89
C LEU A 68 1.99 -11.91 19.90
N GLY A 69 2.89 -12.18 20.84
CA GLY A 69 3.41 -11.17 21.76
C GLY A 69 4.07 -10.01 21.02
N SER A 70 3.93 -8.79 21.57
CA SER A 70 4.43 -7.53 20.98
C SER A 70 3.83 -7.10 19.63
N CYS A 71 3.04 -7.94 18.95
CA CYS A 71 2.45 -7.62 17.65
C CYS A 71 1.04 -7.02 17.73
N THR A 72 0.38 -7.12 18.89
CA THR A 72 -0.99 -6.62 19.12
C THR A 72 -1.95 -7.08 18.01
N MET A 73 -2.06 -8.40 17.83
CA MET A 73 -2.97 -9.03 16.86
C MET A 73 -4.44 -8.88 17.29
N LYS A 74 -4.96 -7.64 17.21
CA LYS A 74 -6.34 -7.26 17.49
C LYS A 74 -7.19 -7.35 16.23
N TYR A 75 -8.52 -7.42 16.40
CA TYR A 75 -9.46 -7.34 15.28
C TYR A 75 -9.21 -6.10 14.40
N ASN A 76 -9.24 -6.29 13.08
CA ASN A 76 -9.18 -5.24 12.07
C ASN A 76 -10.60 -4.91 11.55
N PRO A 77 -11.24 -3.82 11.99
CA PRO A 77 -12.62 -3.53 11.61
C PRO A 77 -12.80 -3.36 10.11
N ARG A 78 -13.77 -4.08 9.53
CA ARG A 78 -14.06 -3.99 8.08
C ARG A 78 -14.45 -2.59 7.63
N GLY A 79 -15.10 -1.82 8.52
CA GLY A 79 -15.43 -0.41 8.28
C GLY A 79 -14.19 0.46 7.99
N CYS A 80 -13.05 0.19 8.63
CA CYS A 80 -11.82 0.95 8.39
C CYS A 80 -11.34 0.78 6.94
N ASN A 81 -11.38 -0.45 6.41
CA ASN A 81 -11.00 -0.69 5.02
C ASN A 81 -11.97 -0.01 4.04
N THR A 82 -13.27 -0.06 4.31
CA THR A 82 -14.28 0.63 3.48
C THR A 82 -14.03 2.13 3.42
N LEU A 83 -13.70 2.76 4.56
CA LEU A 83 -13.42 4.20 4.63
C LEU A 83 -12.09 4.56 3.95
N ALA A 84 -11.06 3.73 4.10
CA ALA A 84 -9.77 3.94 3.42
C ALA A 84 -9.90 3.85 1.88
N MET A 85 -10.89 3.11 1.37
CA MET A 85 -11.16 2.96 -0.06
C MET A 85 -12.01 4.08 -0.66
N LEU A 86 -12.43 5.09 0.13
CA LEU A 86 -13.15 6.23 -0.42
C LEU A 86 -12.26 6.97 -1.44
N PRO A 87 -12.81 7.45 -2.58
CA PRO A 87 -12.02 8.09 -3.63
C PRO A 87 -11.19 9.28 -3.16
N GLY A 88 -11.67 10.05 -2.18
CA GLY A 88 -10.94 11.17 -1.57
C GLY A 88 -9.64 10.78 -0.86
N PHE A 89 -9.49 9.50 -0.48
CA PHE A 89 -8.25 8.93 0.05
C PHE A 89 -7.50 8.17 -1.05
N ALA A 90 -8.14 7.16 -1.67
CA ALA A 90 -7.48 6.21 -2.56
C ALA A 90 -6.99 6.82 -3.89
N ALA A 91 -7.64 7.86 -4.39
CA ALA A 91 -7.32 8.49 -5.67
C ALA A 91 -6.66 9.88 -5.50
N ARG A 92 -6.17 10.21 -4.30
CA ARG A 92 -5.55 11.50 -4.01
C ARG A 92 -4.07 11.50 -4.40
N HIS A 93 -3.65 12.50 -5.16
CA HIS A 93 -2.23 12.76 -5.39
C HIS A 93 -1.60 13.50 -4.20
N PRO A 94 -0.42 13.10 -3.69
CA PRO A 94 0.19 13.73 -2.51
C PRO A 94 0.52 15.21 -2.71
N TYR A 95 0.90 15.62 -3.92
CA TYR A 95 1.16 17.02 -4.31
C TYR A 95 -0.05 17.76 -4.88
N ALA A 96 -1.28 17.25 -4.69
CA ALA A 96 -2.47 18.01 -5.06
C ALA A 96 -2.53 19.33 -4.25
N PRO A 97 -3.06 20.43 -4.82
CA PRO A 97 -3.22 21.68 -4.09
C PRO A 97 -3.95 21.49 -2.74
N GLU A 98 -3.55 22.26 -1.74
CA GLU A 98 -4.15 22.21 -0.39
C GLU A 98 -5.65 22.51 -0.42
N SER A 99 -6.09 23.40 -1.30
CA SER A 99 -7.51 23.72 -1.51
C SER A 99 -8.35 22.51 -1.90
N HIS A 100 -7.75 21.50 -2.54
CA HIS A 100 -8.40 20.25 -2.93
C HIS A 100 -8.18 19.13 -1.91
N SER A 101 -7.43 19.38 -0.83
CA SER A 101 -7.02 18.36 0.15
C SER A 101 -7.62 18.58 1.55
N GLN A 102 -8.49 19.57 1.75
CA GLN A 102 -8.96 19.97 3.09
C GLN A 102 -9.61 18.83 3.87
N GLY A 103 -10.43 17.97 3.24
CA GLY A 103 -11.03 16.81 3.91
C GLY A 103 -9.99 15.80 4.43
N PHE A 104 -8.95 15.53 3.63
CA PHE A 104 -7.84 14.67 4.06
C PHE A 104 -7.03 15.32 5.18
N MET A 105 -6.71 16.61 5.06
CA MET A 105 -5.92 17.33 6.05
C MET A 105 -6.65 17.47 7.39
N ALA A 106 -7.98 17.65 7.37
CA ALA A 106 -8.80 17.60 8.57
C ALA A 106 -8.65 16.24 9.30
N CYS A 107 -8.77 15.12 8.58
CA CYS A 107 -8.59 13.79 9.18
C CYS A 107 -7.17 13.58 9.75
N MET A 108 -6.14 14.09 9.06
CA MET A 108 -4.75 14.01 9.54
C MET A 108 -4.55 14.83 10.81
N TYR A 109 -5.08 16.05 10.84
CA TYR A 109 -5.03 16.93 12.00
C TYR A 109 -5.77 16.33 13.20
N GLU A 110 -7.01 15.85 13.00
CA GLU A 110 -7.78 15.20 14.05
C GLU A 110 -7.06 13.98 14.64
N LEU A 111 -6.40 13.18 13.78
CA LEU A 111 -5.57 12.06 14.25
C LEU A 111 -4.38 12.54 15.09
N GLN A 112 -3.71 13.64 14.70
CA GLN A 112 -2.62 14.21 15.51
C GLN A 112 -3.13 14.65 16.88
N GLU A 113 -4.27 15.34 16.96
CA GLU A 113 -4.85 15.79 18.22
C GLU A 113 -5.26 14.62 19.12
N ILE A 114 -5.88 13.57 18.55
CA ILE A 114 -6.21 12.35 19.30
C ILE A 114 -4.94 11.69 19.87
N LEU A 115 -3.86 11.60 19.08
CA LEU A 115 -2.61 10.99 19.52
C LEU A 115 -1.89 11.85 20.57
N LYS A 116 -1.93 13.18 20.46
CA LYS A 116 -1.41 14.11 21.47
C LYS A 116 -2.10 13.87 22.81
N GLU A 117 -3.43 13.82 22.81
CA GLU A 117 -4.22 13.57 24.02
C GLU A 117 -3.90 12.20 24.65
N VAL A 118 -3.83 11.14 23.85
CA VAL A 118 -3.57 9.77 24.36
C VAL A 118 -2.14 9.61 24.90
N THR A 119 -1.16 10.33 24.34
CA THR A 119 0.26 10.17 24.69
C THR A 119 0.80 11.24 25.65
N GLY A 120 0.09 12.34 25.83
CA GLY A 120 0.56 13.51 26.59
C GLY A 120 1.67 14.30 25.87
N MET A 121 1.89 14.05 24.58
CA MET A 121 2.91 14.76 23.80
C MET A 121 2.43 16.14 23.37
N ARG A 122 3.37 17.07 23.21
CA ARG A 122 3.06 18.43 22.74
C ARG A 122 2.62 18.46 21.28
N GLU A 123 3.29 17.68 20.43
CA GLU A 123 2.99 17.58 18.99
C GLU A 123 3.29 16.17 18.48
N VAL A 124 2.68 15.79 17.35
CA VAL A 124 2.83 14.48 16.70
C VAL A 124 3.13 14.65 15.21
N SER A 125 4.07 13.87 14.68
CA SER A 125 4.27 13.73 13.23
C SER A 125 3.68 12.41 12.73
N LEU A 126 2.96 12.47 11.61
CA LEU A 126 2.38 11.30 10.94
C LEU A 126 3.22 10.83 9.73
N THR A 127 4.42 11.37 9.54
CA THR A 127 5.32 11.03 8.42
C THR A 127 5.98 9.65 8.53
N PRO A 128 6.42 9.17 9.71
CA PRO A 128 7.04 7.84 9.82
C PRO A 128 6.06 6.71 9.45
N ALA A 129 6.48 5.82 8.55
CA ALA A 129 5.64 4.75 7.99
C ALA A 129 5.64 3.45 8.82
N ALA A 130 6.50 3.34 9.83
CA ALA A 130 6.60 2.18 10.73
C ALA A 130 7.24 2.56 12.07
N GLY A 131 7.12 1.68 13.08
CA GLY A 131 7.69 1.88 14.42
C GLY A 131 9.19 2.18 14.40
N ALA A 132 9.99 1.36 13.71
CA ALA A 132 11.44 1.56 13.60
C ALA A 132 11.82 2.90 12.92
N GLN A 133 11.00 3.38 11.98
CA GLN A 133 11.21 4.71 11.40
C GLN A 133 10.86 5.82 12.39
N GLY A 134 9.85 5.61 13.23
CA GLY A 134 9.52 6.49 14.35
C GLY A 134 10.66 6.60 15.36
N GLU A 135 11.28 5.46 15.73
CA GLU A 135 12.46 5.43 16.61
C GLU A 135 13.62 6.21 16.01
N PHE A 136 13.96 5.95 14.73
CA PHE A 136 15.01 6.70 14.04
C PHE A 136 14.71 8.21 14.01
N THR A 137 13.47 8.59 13.72
CA THR A 137 13.04 10.00 13.72
C THR A 137 13.21 10.62 15.11
N GLY A 138 12.80 9.93 16.16
CA GLY A 138 12.97 10.39 17.55
C GLY A 138 14.44 10.59 17.92
N ILE A 139 15.31 9.62 17.61
CA ILE A 139 16.75 9.72 17.86
C ILE A 139 17.36 10.88 17.06
N ALA A 140 16.97 11.04 15.79
CA ALA A 140 17.44 12.14 14.95
C ALA A 140 17.00 13.52 15.49
N MET A 141 15.78 13.64 16.00
CA MET A 141 15.28 14.86 16.65
C MET A 141 16.05 15.18 17.94
N ILE A 142 16.31 14.18 18.78
CA ILE A 142 17.11 14.34 20.02
C ILE A 142 18.53 14.79 19.67
N LYS A 143 19.15 14.17 18.65
CA LYS A 143 20.46 14.59 18.16
C LYS A 143 20.43 16.05 17.70
N ALA A 144 19.46 16.42 16.86
CA ALA A 144 19.34 17.79 16.34
C ALA A 144 19.14 18.83 17.46
N TYR A 145 18.42 18.47 18.53
CA TYR A 145 18.28 19.32 19.71
C TYR A 145 19.62 19.57 20.43
N HIS A 146 20.48 18.55 20.53
CA HIS A 146 21.80 18.69 21.17
C HIS A 146 22.87 19.34 20.29
N ASP A 147 22.71 19.27 18.96
CA ASP A 147 23.61 19.92 18.00
C ASP A 147 23.33 21.43 17.85
N ALA A 148 22.14 21.91 18.26
CA ALA A 148 21.69 23.30 18.17
C ALA A 148 22.19 24.18 19.33
#